data_AF-A0A958ZUE0-F1
#
_entry.id   AF-A0A958ZUE0-F1
#
_cell.length_a   1.000
_cell.length_b   1.000
_cell.length_c   1.000
_cell.angle_alpha   90.00
_cell.angle_beta   90.00
_cell.angle_gamma   90.00
#
_symmetry.space_group_name_H-M   'P 1'
#
loop_
_entity.id
_entity.type
_entity.pdbx_description
1 polymer ?
#
loop_
_entity_poly.entity_id
_entity_poly.type
_entity_poly.pdbx_seq_one_letter_code
_entity_poly.pdbx_strand_id
1 'polypeptide(L)'
;GNHSYSHLRYSEVGVDSFKVDLLKGQILTKDLANQYAKPLQYFRFPFNDLGKDKEQHLQMGRILDSLGYINTPFTVESSDWMYSYIYDYYLEHGEQEQAKTIGERYVSTTLKYFQFFDSLAMKLYGRKVSQIYLCHDNAMNAKYLPEILMQLKDKQYQFVSLEQAMTDSVYNQKDLYHKKWGISWFYRWMDSQEERVKWMKAEPNTAEVDSLYNQLLNKK
;
A
#
# COMPACT_ATOMS: atom_id res chain seq x y z
N GLY A 1 11.12 2.30 7.85
CA GLY A 1 10.27 3.42 8.29
C GLY A 1 9.50 3.01 9.52
N ASN A 2 8.71 3.91 10.09
CA ASN A 2 7.81 3.61 11.21
C ASN A 2 6.39 3.34 10.67
N HIS A 3 5.74 2.28 11.17
CA HIS A 3 4.39 1.86 10.79
C HIS A 3 3.44 1.76 11.99
N SER A 4 3.68 2.60 13.01
CA SER A 4 3.06 2.54 14.33
C SER A 4 3.44 1.26 15.11
N TYR A 5 2.95 1.12 16.36
CA TYR A 5 3.32 0.00 17.22
C TYR A 5 2.34 -1.17 17.12
N SER A 6 1.03 -0.91 17.21
CA SER A 6 -0.01 -1.96 17.21
C SER A 6 -0.84 -2.00 15.92
N HIS A 7 -0.39 -1.34 14.86
CA HIS A 7 -1.10 -1.28 13.58
C HIS A 7 -2.56 -0.80 13.75
N LEU A 8 -2.76 0.19 14.64
CA LEU A 8 -4.09 0.73 14.93
C LEU A 8 -4.65 1.48 13.73
N ARG A 9 -5.97 1.38 13.51
CA ARG A 9 -6.65 2.21 12.51
C ARG A 9 -6.88 3.61 13.07
N TYR A 10 -6.21 4.62 12.51
CA TYR A 10 -6.26 6.00 13.02
C TYR A 10 -7.68 6.58 13.06
N SER A 11 -8.47 6.40 11.99
CA SER A 11 -9.84 6.94 11.94
C SER A 11 -10.77 6.39 13.03
N GLU A 12 -10.44 5.24 13.62
CA GLU A 12 -11.21 4.61 14.70
C GLU A 12 -10.75 5.07 16.07
N VAL A 13 -9.44 5.08 16.31
CA VAL A 13 -8.89 5.30 17.66
C VAL A 13 -8.69 6.78 18.02
N GLY A 14 -8.69 7.67 17.03
CA GLY A 14 -8.51 9.11 17.23
C GLY A 14 -7.05 9.53 17.51
N VAL A 15 -6.82 10.85 17.58
CA VAL A 15 -5.47 11.44 17.56
C VAL A 15 -4.65 11.12 18.79
N ASP A 16 -5.26 11.16 19.97
CA ASP A 16 -4.54 10.95 21.23
C ASP A 16 -4.02 9.51 21.31
N SER A 17 -4.90 8.53 21.07
CA SER A 17 -4.54 7.11 21.07
C SER A 17 -3.51 6.78 19.99
N PHE A 18 -3.71 7.29 18.77
CA PHE A 18 -2.82 7.00 17.65
C PHE A 18 -1.43 7.65 17.83
N LYS A 19 -1.36 8.86 18.39
CA LYS A 19 -0.08 9.52 18.71
C LYS A 19 0.73 8.70 19.71
N VAL A 20 0.09 8.15 20.74
CA VAL A 20 0.77 7.27 21.72
C VAL A 20 1.31 6.02 21.02
N ASP A 21 0.51 5.38 20.18
CA ASP A 21 0.93 4.18 19.42
C ASP A 21 2.08 4.48 18.44
N LEU A 22 2.00 5.60 17.72
CA LEU A 22 3.05 6.07 16.83
C LEU A 22 4.38 6.28 17.56
N LEU A 23 4.35 6.98 18.70
CA LEU A 23 5.56 7.29 19.49
C LEU A 23 6.16 6.02 20.09
N LYS A 24 5.33 5.07 20.52
CA LYS A 24 5.81 3.76 20.97
C LYS A 24 6.52 3.00 19.85
N GLY A 25 5.97 3.03 18.63
CA GLY A 25 6.60 2.44 17.45
C GLY A 25 7.91 3.16 17.07
N GLN A 26 7.95 4.48 17.22
CA GLN A 26 9.14 5.30 16.95
C GLN A 26 10.30 4.90 17.86
N ILE A 27 10.07 4.69 19.16
CA ILE A 27 11.13 4.32 20.12
C ILE A 27 11.86 3.06 19.63
N LEU A 28 11.11 1.97 19.41
CA LEU A 28 11.69 0.69 18.98
C LEU A 28 12.35 0.78 17.61
N THR A 29 11.69 1.45 16.67
CA THR A 29 12.20 1.57 15.29
C THR A 29 13.47 2.43 15.25
N LYS A 30 13.57 3.47 16.08
CA LYS A 30 14.73 4.36 16.15
C LYS A 30 15.95 3.64 16.71
N ASP A 31 15.77 2.81 17.73
CA ASP A 31 16.87 2.02 18.29
C ASP A 31 17.46 1.06 17.25
N LEU A 32 16.59 0.34 16.52
CA LEU A 32 17.02 -0.52 15.40
C LEU A 32 17.65 0.30 14.26
N ALA A 33 17.06 1.42 13.86
CA ALA A 33 17.60 2.26 12.80
C ALA A 33 19.01 2.76 13.14
N ASN A 34 19.25 3.18 14.38
CA ASN A 34 20.55 3.60 14.87
C ASN A 34 21.58 2.46 14.84
N GLN A 35 21.18 1.25 15.27
CA GLN A 35 22.04 0.07 15.26
C GLN A 35 22.60 -0.24 13.86
N TYR A 36 21.80 -0.01 12.82
CA TYR A 36 22.18 -0.26 11.42
C TYR A 36 22.59 1.01 10.66
N ALA A 37 22.80 2.14 11.34
CA ALA A 37 23.13 3.44 10.74
C ALA A 37 22.19 3.85 9.58
N LYS A 38 20.88 3.57 9.73
CA LYS A 38 19.85 3.92 8.74
C LYS A 38 19.04 5.15 9.20
N PRO A 39 18.67 6.05 8.28
CA PRO A 39 17.77 7.16 8.62
C PRO A 39 16.35 6.67 8.91
N LEU A 40 15.67 7.30 9.87
CA LEU A 40 14.27 7.06 10.20
C LEU A 40 13.42 8.28 9.87
N GLN A 41 13.21 8.52 8.57
CA GLN A 41 12.49 9.70 8.07
C GLN A 41 11.10 9.40 7.51
N TYR A 42 10.75 8.13 7.32
CA TYR A 42 9.49 7.74 6.67
C TYR A 42 8.50 7.13 7.65
N PHE A 43 7.26 7.60 7.59
CA PHE A 43 6.10 7.01 8.27
C PHE A 43 5.04 6.60 7.25
N ARG A 44 4.41 5.44 7.44
CA ARG A 44 3.22 5.03 6.68
C ARG A 44 2.12 4.70 7.67
N PHE A 45 0.90 5.16 7.44
CA PHE A 45 -0.25 4.83 8.28
C PHE A 45 -0.67 3.37 8.08
N PRO A 46 -0.93 2.60 9.15
CA PRO A 46 -1.70 1.35 9.06
C PRO A 46 -2.98 1.55 8.25
N PHE A 47 -3.30 0.57 7.41
CA PHE A 47 -4.44 0.62 6.47
C PHE A 47 -4.43 1.82 5.51
N ASN A 48 -3.30 2.52 5.42
CA ASN A 48 -3.18 3.78 4.72
C ASN A 48 -4.24 4.84 5.14
N ASP A 49 -4.66 4.77 6.39
CA ASP A 49 -5.73 5.58 6.96
C ASP A 49 -5.17 6.84 7.60
N LEU A 50 -5.29 7.95 6.90
CA LEU A 50 -4.83 9.27 7.34
C LEU A 50 -5.83 9.96 8.28
N GLY A 51 -6.94 9.30 8.63
CA GLY A 51 -8.01 9.83 9.48
C GLY A 51 -9.35 9.91 8.76
N LYS A 52 -10.43 10.10 9.51
CA LYS A 52 -11.80 10.06 8.99
C LYS A 52 -12.23 11.29 8.21
N ASP A 53 -11.57 12.43 8.44
CA ASP A 53 -11.91 13.72 7.89
C ASP A 53 -10.67 14.63 7.76
N LYS A 54 -10.88 15.82 7.19
CA LYS A 54 -9.82 16.80 6.94
C LYS A 54 -9.11 17.25 8.22
N GLU A 55 -9.82 17.37 9.32
CA GLU A 55 -9.23 17.85 10.57
C GLU A 55 -8.25 16.80 11.11
N GLN A 56 -8.63 15.52 11.12
CA GLN A 56 -7.72 14.45 11.51
C GLN A 56 -6.48 14.35 10.60
N HIS A 57 -6.66 14.51 9.28
CA HIS A 57 -5.54 14.52 8.34
C HIS A 57 -4.54 15.65 8.67
N LEU A 58 -5.04 16.86 8.94
CA LEU A 58 -4.21 18.01 9.33
C LEU A 58 -3.56 17.85 10.70
N GLN A 59 -4.24 17.23 11.67
CA GLN A 59 -3.68 16.95 12.99
C GLN A 59 -2.48 16.01 12.89
N MET A 60 -2.65 14.88 12.20
CA MET A 60 -1.55 13.93 12.06
C MET A 60 -0.44 14.43 11.14
N GLY A 61 -0.77 15.20 10.09
CA GLY A 61 0.25 15.89 9.29
C GLY A 61 1.18 16.74 10.16
N ARG A 62 0.62 17.61 11.00
CA ARG A 62 1.39 18.44 11.95
C ARG A 62 2.21 17.61 12.95
N ILE A 63 1.67 16.49 13.42
CA ILE A 63 2.39 15.59 14.34
C ILE A 63 3.58 14.95 13.62
N LEU A 64 3.39 14.42 12.42
CA LEU A 64 4.48 13.84 11.63
C LEU A 64 5.56 14.88 11.33
N ASP A 65 5.18 16.08 10.90
CA ASP A 65 6.11 17.18 10.64
C ASP A 65 6.93 17.52 11.90
N SER A 66 6.27 17.61 13.08
CA SER A 66 6.94 17.90 14.35
C SER A 66 7.93 16.82 14.78
N LEU A 67 7.78 15.60 14.27
CA LEU A 67 8.66 14.45 14.52
C LEU A 67 9.69 14.26 13.42
N GLY A 68 9.68 15.07 12.36
CA GLY A 68 10.56 14.94 11.20
C GLY A 68 10.21 13.76 10.29
N TYR A 69 8.96 13.29 10.32
CA TYR A 69 8.48 12.22 9.46
C TYR A 69 7.89 12.72 8.15
N ILE A 70 8.19 12.02 7.07
CA ILE A 70 7.57 12.12 5.75
C ILE A 70 6.50 11.04 5.66
N ASN A 71 5.26 11.45 5.42
CA ASN A 71 4.16 10.52 5.12
C ASN A 71 4.42 9.81 3.79
N THR A 72 4.39 8.48 3.82
CA THR A 72 4.85 7.64 2.70
C THR A 72 3.69 7.11 1.87
N PRO A 73 3.58 7.52 0.59
CA PRO A 73 2.52 7.09 -0.30
C PRO A 73 2.65 5.64 -0.76
N PHE A 74 1.60 5.16 -1.43
CA PHE A 74 1.66 4.08 -2.40
C PHE A 74 0.88 4.47 -3.66
N THR A 75 1.28 3.93 -4.80
CA THR A 75 0.55 4.12 -6.08
C THR A 75 0.01 2.81 -6.63
N VAL A 76 0.70 1.70 -6.39
CA VAL A 76 0.29 0.36 -6.83
C VAL A 76 0.09 -0.52 -5.59
N GLU A 77 -1.04 -1.23 -5.55
CA GLU A 77 -1.40 -2.23 -4.55
C GLU A 77 -2.24 -3.30 -5.28
N SER A 78 -2.14 -4.56 -4.87
CA SER A 78 -2.81 -5.69 -5.54
C SER A 78 -3.58 -6.59 -4.56
N SER A 79 -4.00 -6.03 -3.42
CA SER A 79 -4.75 -6.73 -2.36
C SER A 79 -4.10 -8.05 -1.93
N ASP A 80 -2.78 -8.03 -1.75
CA ASP A 80 -1.98 -9.19 -1.41
C ASP A 80 -2.41 -9.86 -0.09
N TRP A 81 -2.99 -9.11 0.85
CA TRP A 81 -3.60 -9.63 2.07
C TRP A 81 -4.72 -10.66 1.79
N MET A 82 -5.54 -10.41 0.77
CA MET A 82 -6.65 -11.28 0.39
C MET A 82 -6.12 -12.55 -0.28
N TYR A 83 -5.17 -12.39 -1.21
CA TYR A 83 -4.51 -13.52 -1.85
C TYR A 83 -3.74 -14.38 -0.85
N SER A 84 -3.00 -13.76 0.09
CA SER A 84 -2.28 -14.47 1.14
C SER A 84 -3.22 -15.28 2.00
N TYR A 85 -4.38 -14.74 2.39
CA TYR A 85 -5.36 -15.50 3.18
C TYR A 85 -5.81 -16.78 2.46
N ILE A 86 -6.15 -16.68 1.18
CA ILE A 86 -6.59 -17.83 0.37
C ILE A 86 -5.42 -18.81 0.16
N TYR A 87 -4.23 -18.28 -0.11
CA TYR A 87 -3.00 -19.05 -0.30
C TYR A 87 -2.68 -19.89 0.94
N ASP A 88 -2.66 -19.25 2.11
CA ASP A 88 -2.37 -19.91 3.39
C ASP A 88 -3.46 -20.94 3.73
N TYR A 89 -4.74 -20.65 3.48
CA TYR A 89 -5.83 -21.61 3.63
C TYR A 89 -5.55 -22.90 2.84
N TYR A 90 -5.19 -22.81 1.57
CA TYR A 90 -4.92 -24.00 0.75
C TYR A 90 -3.68 -24.76 1.21
N LEU A 91 -2.62 -24.06 1.64
CA LEU A 91 -1.44 -24.70 2.21
C LEU A 91 -1.78 -25.48 3.48
N GLU A 92 -2.56 -24.89 4.39
CA GLU A 92 -2.98 -25.51 5.65
C GLU A 92 -3.82 -26.79 5.44
N HIS A 93 -4.54 -26.88 4.31
CA HIS A 93 -5.36 -28.04 3.94
C HIS A 93 -4.63 -29.04 3.03
N GLY A 94 -3.34 -28.84 2.75
CA GLY A 94 -2.56 -29.72 1.89
C GLY A 94 -2.87 -29.58 0.39
N GLU A 95 -3.63 -28.54 0.00
CA GLU A 95 -4.05 -28.29 -1.38
C GLU A 95 -2.99 -27.47 -2.15
N GLN A 96 -1.78 -28.03 -2.30
CA GLN A 96 -0.62 -27.34 -2.88
C GLN A 96 -0.85 -26.77 -4.28
N GLU A 97 -1.56 -27.49 -5.15
CA GLU A 97 -1.86 -27.01 -6.51
C GLU A 97 -2.85 -25.83 -6.53
N GLN A 98 -3.78 -25.77 -5.56
CA GLN A 98 -4.69 -24.63 -5.42
C GLN A 98 -3.93 -23.41 -4.90
N ALA A 99 -3.07 -23.60 -3.88
CA ALA A 99 -2.18 -22.55 -3.40
C ALA A 99 -1.29 -22.01 -4.54
N LYS A 100 -0.73 -22.90 -5.37
CA LYS A 100 0.05 -22.51 -6.55
C LYS A 100 -0.77 -21.68 -7.54
N THR A 101 -1.98 -22.12 -7.87
CA THR A 101 -2.90 -21.40 -8.77
C THR A 101 -3.21 -19.98 -8.25
N ILE A 102 -3.43 -19.83 -6.94
CA ILE A 102 -3.65 -18.52 -6.30
C ILE A 102 -2.42 -17.62 -6.39
N GLY A 103 -1.23 -18.18 -6.17
CA GLY A 103 0.03 -17.46 -6.31
C GLY A 103 0.30 -16.96 -7.73
N GLU A 104 0.14 -17.82 -8.74
CA GLU A 104 0.28 -17.43 -10.16
C GLU A 104 -0.75 -16.37 -10.56
N ARG A 105 -1.99 -16.50 -10.06
CA ARG A 105 -3.03 -15.48 -10.24
C ARG A 105 -2.64 -14.15 -9.59
N TYR A 106 -2.09 -14.17 -8.38
CA TYR A 106 -1.59 -12.99 -7.69
C TYR A 106 -0.50 -12.27 -8.50
N VAL A 107 0.46 -13.01 -9.06
CA VAL A 107 1.50 -12.45 -9.93
C VAL A 107 0.86 -11.76 -11.15
N SER A 108 -0.01 -12.46 -11.87
CA SER A 108 -0.70 -11.93 -13.05
C SER A 108 -1.52 -10.67 -12.74
N THR A 109 -2.29 -10.69 -11.65
CA THR A 109 -3.10 -9.53 -11.22
C THR A 109 -2.22 -8.35 -10.82
N THR A 110 -1.13 -8.58 -10.08
CA THR A 110 -0.19 -7.52 -9.69
C THR A 110 0.38 -6.81 -10.91
N LEU A 111 0.80 -7.56 -11.95
CA LEU A 111 1.32 -6.97 -13.18
C LEU A 111 0.26 -6.17 -13.95
N LYS A 112 -1.01 -6.58 -13.92
CA LYS A 112 -2.12 -5.80 -14.47
C LYS A 112 -2.31 -4.48 -13.72
N TYR A 113 -2.13 -4.47 -12.41
CA TYR A 113 -2.19 -3.24 -11.60
C TYR A 113 -1.06 -2.27 -11.95
N PHE A 114 0.17 -2.76 -12.11
CA PHE A 114 1.28 -1.95 -12.62
C PHE A 114 0.96 -1.34 -14.00
N GLN A 115 0.47 -2.15 -14.95
CA GLN A 115 0.09 -1.67 -16.27
C GLN A 115 -1.03 -0.63 -16.20
N PHE A 116 -2.02 -0.83 -15.33
CA PHE A 116 -3.13 0.09 -15.14
C PHE A 116 -2.64 1.44 -14.61
N PHE A 117 -1.86 1.45 -13.52
CA PHE A 117 -1.36 2.70 -12.93
C PHE A 117 -0.33 3.42 -13.80
N ASP A 118 0.44 2.70 -14.62
CA ASP A 118 1.29 3.32 -15.65
C ASP A 118 0.46 3.97 -16.76
N SER A 119 -0.61 3.30 -17.19
CA SER A 119 -1.55 3.87 -18.16
C SER A 119 -2.25 5.10 -17.59
N LEU A 120 -2.60 5.08 -16.30
CA LEU A 120 -3.18 6.23 -15.60
C LEU A 120 -2.17 7.38 -15.48
N ALA A 121 -0.92 7.09 -15.15
CA ALA A 121 0.17 8.08 -15.13
C ALA A 121 0.33 8.78 -16.48
N MET A 122 0.36 8.01 -17.57
CA MET A 122 0.44 8.57 -18.92
C MET A 122 -0.76 9.46 -19.25
N LYS A 123 -1.97 9.09 -18.82
CA LYS A 123 -3.18 9.88 -19.07
C LYS A 123 -3.22 11.18 -18.29
N LEU A 124 -2.80 11.16 -17.02
CA LEU A 124 -2.86 12.33 -16.14
C LEU A 124 -1.68 13.28 -16.34
N TYR A 125 -0.50 12.74 -16.61
CA TYR A 125 0.75 13.51 -16.57
C TYR A 125 1.53 13.50 -17.90
N GLY A 126 1.08 12.72 -18.90
CA GLY A 126 1.78 12.59 -20.19
C GLY A 126 3.14 11.89 -20.10
N ARG A 127 3.47 11.28 -18.95
CA ARG A 127 4.77 10.62 -18.72
C ARG A 127 4.64 9.44 -17.75
N LYS A 128 5.68 8.59 -17.76
CA LYS A 128 5.89 7.59 -16.71
C LYS A 128 6.23 8.30 -15.39
N VAL A 129 5.84 7.67 -14.28
CA VAL A 129 6.16 8.12 -12.92
C VAL A 129 6.89 7.02 -12.18
N SER A 130 7.68 7.35 -11.17
CA SER A 130 8.14 6.35 -10.22
C SER A 130 6.93 5.77 -9.49
N GLN A 131 6.67 4.47 -9.60
CA GLN A 131 5.61 3.80 -8.86
C GLN A 131 6.12 3.36 -7.48
N ILE A 132 5.30 3.49 -6.44
CA ILE A 132 5.57 2.93 -5.12
C ILE A 132 4.59 1.78 -4.88
N TYR A 133 5.13 0.56 -4.87
CA TYR A 133 4.37 -0.66 -4.67
C TYR A 133 4.19 -0.96 -3.17
N LEU A 134 2.95 -1.23 -2.78
CA LEU A 134 2.59 -1.70 -1.45
C LEU A 134 2.40 -3.21 -1.47
N CYS A 135 3.15 -3.90 -0.63
CA CYS A 135 3.02 -5.33 -0.34
C CYS A 135 3.42 -5.60 1.11
N HIS A 136 3.13 -6.80 1.61
CA HIS A 136 3.37 -7.24 2.98
C HIS A 136 4.33 -8.42 3.04
N ASP A 137 5.10 -8.51 4.13
CA ASP A 137 5.98 -9.64 4.42
C ASP A 137 5.13 -10.85 4.86
N ASN A 138 4.73 -11.68 3.90
CA ASN A 138 3.95 -12.90 4.11
C ASN A 138 4.52 -14.07 3.29
N ALA A 139 4.03 -15.30 3.56
CA ALA A 139 4.54 -16.51 2.92
C ALA A 139 4.35 -16.50 1.39
N MET A 140 3.23 -15.96 0.92
CA MET A 140 2.94 -15.81 -0.50
C MET A 140 3.94 -14.87 -1.19
N ASN A 141 4.18 -13.67 -0.65
CA ASN A 141 5.15 -12.72 -1.19
C ASN A 141 6.58 -13.26 -1.08
N ALA A 142 6.93 -13.97 -0.01
CA ALA A 142 8.24 -14.64 0.08
C ALA A 142 8.45 -15.64 -1.08
N LYS A 143 7.37 -16.28 -1.55
CA LYS A 143 7.40 -17.21 -2.69
C LYS A 143 7.34 -16.52 -4.06
N TYR A 144 6.46 -15.54 -4.24
CA TYR A 144 6.07 -15.01 -5.57
C TYR A 144 6.59 -13.60 -5.88
N LEU A 145 7.06 -12.82 -4.89
CA LEU A 145 7.66 -11.52 -5.16
C LEU A 145 8.87 -11.61 -6.12
N PRO A 146 9.77 -12.63 -6.05
CA PRO A 146 10.85 -12.77 -7.03
C PRO A 146 10.35 -12.85 -8.48
N GLU A 147 9.23 -13.53 -8.71
CA GLU A 147 8.62 -13.65 -10.04
C GLU A 147 8.02 -12.32 -10.51
N ILE A 148 7.30 -11.60 -9.64
CA ILE A 148 6.78 -10.26 -9.93
C ILE A 148 7.94 -9.33 -10.33
N LEU A 149 9.01 -9.32 -9.53
CA LEU A 149 10.18 -8.47 -9.79
C LEU A 149 10.86 -8.83 -11.11
N MET A 150 11.01 -10.11 -11.43
CA MET A 150 11.56 -10.58 -12.70
C MET A 150 10.70 -10.10 -13.88
N GLN A 151 9.40 -10.34 -13.86
CA GLN A 151 8.51 -9.94 -14.95
C GLN A 151 8.41 -8.41 -15.11
N LEU A 152 8.56 -7.65 -14.03
CA LEU A 152 8.70 -6.19 -14.10
C LEU A 152 10.02 -5.78 -14.77
N LYS A 153 11.15 -6.46 -14.50
CA LYS A 153 12.41 -6.21 -15.24
C LYS A 153 12.26 -6.49 -16.73
N ASP A 154 11.57 -7.57 -17.10
CA ASP A 154 11.30 -7.91 -18.50
C ASP A 154 10.44 -6.84 -19.19
N LYS A 155 9.59 -6.16 -18.43
CA LYS A 155 8.83 -4.96 -18.85
C LYS A 155 9.63 -3.65 -18.72
N GLN A 156 10.94 -3.74 -18.55
CA GLN A 156 11.91 -2.63 -18.45
C GLN A 156 11.73 -1.70 -17.24
N TYR A 157 11.06 -2.16 -16.17
CA TYR A 157 11.06 -1.40 -14.91
C TYR A 157 12.46 -1.33 -14.31
N GLN A 158 12.77 -0.19 -13.70
CA GLN A 158 13.95 0.01 -12.88
C GLN A 158 13.50 0.09 -11.42
N PHE A 159 14.22 -0.61 -10.53
CA PHE A 159 13.95 -0.56 -9.10
C PHE A 159 14.84 0.48 -8.46
N VAL A 160 14.21 1.45 -7.82
CA VAL A 160 14.86 2.58 -7.16
C VAL A 160 14.51 2.57 -5.67
N SER A 161 15.31 3.28 -4.87
CA SER A 161 14.97 3.47 -3.46
C SER A 161 13.68 4.29 -3.32
N LEU A 162 13.01 4.16 -2.17
CA LEU A 162 11.88 5.03 -1.85
C LEU A 162 12.27 6.51 -1.89
N GLU A 163 13.46 6.86 -1.41
CA GLU A 163 13.99 8.23 -1.45
C GLU A 163 14.04 8.77 -2.89
N GLN A 164 14.59 7.98 -3.83
CA GLN A 164 14.62 8.37 -5.23
C GLN A 164 13.21 8.44 -5.83
N ALA A 165 12.32 7.48 -5.54
CA ALA A 165 10.94 7.51 -6.04
C ALA A 165 10.20 8.78 -5.58
N MET A 166 10.38 9.18 -4.32
CA MET A 166 9.78 10.38 -3.74
C MET A 166 10.30 11.70 -4.34
N THR A 167 11.36 11.68 -5.15
CA THR A 167 11.80 12.87 -5.91
C THR A 167 10.93 13.15 -7.13
N ASP A 168 10.10 12.20 -7.56
CA ASP A 168 9.15 12.42 -8.66
C ASP A 168 8.12 13.48 -8.24
N SER A 169 7.96 14.52 -9.09
CA SER A 169 7.12 15.68 -8.80
C SER A 169 5.66 15.35 -8.48
N VAL A 170 5.15 14.19 -8.91
CA VAL A 170 3.77 13.76 -8.60
C VAL A 170 3.54 13.62 -7.09
N TYR A 171 4.58 13.32 -6.32
CA TYR A 171 4.49 13.14 -4.87
C TYR A 171 4.43 14.46 -4.08
N ASN A 172 4.63 15.61 -4.74
CA ASN A 172 4.47 16.94 -4.15
C ASN A 172 3.04 17.50 -4.32
N GLN A 173 2.16 16.74 -4.97
CA GLN A 173 0.77 17.16 -5.18
C GLN A 173 -0.01 17.18 -3.87
N LYS A 174 -0.97 18.11 -3.79
CA LYS A 174 -1.87 18.25 -2.65
C LYS A 174 -2.79 17.03 -2.55
N ASP A 175 -2.93 16.47 -1.34
CA ASP A 175 -3.98 15.49 -1.06
C ASP A 175 -5.35 16.20 -1.03
N LEU A 176 -6.25 15.80 -1.92
CA LEU A 176 -7.62 16.32 -2.07
C LEU A 176 -8.66 15.34 -1.52
N TYR A 177 -8.22 14.23 -0.94
CA TYR A 177 -9.05 13.17 -0.41
C TYR A 177 -9.00 13.13 1.12
N HIS A 178 -10.09 13.58 1.74
CA HIS A 178 -10.21 13.68 3.20
C HIS A 178 -11.24 12.69 3.76
N LYS A 179 -11.07 11.40 3.47
CA LYS A 179 -11.89 10.31 4.02
C LYS A 179 -10.98 9.19 4.56
N LYS A 180 -11.58 8.27 5.34
CA LYS A 180 -10.85 7.20 6.05
C LYS A 180 -10.21 6.11 5.17
N TRP A 181 -10.67 5.92 3.93
CA TRP A 181 -10.22 4.75 3.16
C TRP A 181 -8.83 4.93 2.58
N GLY A 182 -7.96 3.94 2.81
CA GLY A 182 -6.59 3.90 2.34
C GLY A 182 -6.45 3.60 0.86
N ILE A 183 -6.79 4.57 0.01
CA ILE A 183 -6.74 4.44 -1.45
C ILE A 183 -5.38 4.85 -2.01
N SER A 184 -5.08 4.41 -3.25
CA SER A 184 -3.90 4.83 -4.02
C SER A 184 -3.81 6.35 -4.13
N TRP A 185 -2.58 6.88 -4.08
CA TRP A 185 -2.36 8.31 -4.17
C TRP A 185 -2.77 8.93 -5.49
N PHE A 186 -2.79 8.16 -6.58
CA PHE A 186 -3.37 8.59 -7.84
C PHE A 186 -4.77 9.16 -7.67
N TYR A 187 -5.59 8.53 -6.83
CA TYR A 187 -6.95 8.97 -6.56
C TYR A 187 -7.02 10.12 -5.56
N ARG A 188 -6.07 10.18 -4.64
CA ARG A 188 -5.98 11.26 -3.64
C ARG A 188 -5.71 12.62 -4.28
N TRP A 189 -4.99 12.63 -5.40
CA TRP A 189 -4.66 13.85 -6.14
C TRP A 189 -5.71 14.31 -7.16
N MET A 190 -6.70 13.47 -7.49
CA MET A 190 -7.79 13.86 -8.40
C MET A 190 -8.71 14.87 -7.73
N ASP A 191 -9.26 15.83 -8.48
CA ASP A 191 -10.11 16.90 -7.95
C ASP A 191 -11.51 16.42 -7.57
N SER A 192 -12.12 15.57 -8.40
CA SER A 192 -13.53 15.22 -8.29
C SER A 192 -13.78 13.79 -7.82
N GLN A 193 -14.89 13.58 -7.10
CA GLN A 193 -15.33 12.22 -6.72
C GLN A 193 -15.71 11.39 -7.96
N GLU A 194 -16.28 12.02 -8.98
CA GLU A 194 -16.69 11.35 -10.22
C GLU A 194 -15.49 10.75 -10.95
N GLU A 195 -14.42 11.52 -11.13
CA GLU A 195 -13.19 11.05 -11.76
C GLU A 195 -12.53 9.92 -10.95
N ARG A 196 -12.44 10.06 -9.62
CA ARG A 196 -11.91 9.00 -8.75
C ARG A 196 -12.67 7.69 -8.93
N VAL A 197 -14.00 7.74 -8.86
CA VAL A 197 -14.85 6.55 -8.99
C VAL A 197 -14.74 5.94 -10.38
N LYS A 198 -14.65 6.76 -11.43
CA LYS A 198 -14.44 6.28 -12.80
C LYS A 198 -13.16 5.45 -12.90
N TRP A 199 -12.05 5.92 -12.35
CA TRP A 199 -10.78 5.20 -12.41
C TRP A 199 -10.72 3.99 -11.48
N MET A 200 -11.26 4.09 -10.26
CA MET A 200 -11.35 2.93 -9.35
C MET A 200 -12.16 1.78 -9.97
N LYS A 201 -13.25 2.07 -10.67
CA LYS A 201 -14.03 1.06 -11.40
C LYS A 201 -13.32 0.47 -12.61
N ALA A 202 -12.29 1.13 -13.11
CA ALA A 202 -11.50 0.69 -14.26
C ALA A 202 -10.26 -0.11 -13.84
N GLU A 203 -10.02 -0.29 -12.54
CA GLU A 203 -8.95 -1.14 -12.03
C GLU A 203 -9.11 -2.59 -12.51
N PRO A 204 -8.02 -3.38 -12.52
CA PRO A 204 -8.09 -4.82 -12.77
C PRO A 204 -9.16 -5.50 -11.91
N ASN A 205 -9.97 -6.36 -12.54
CA ASN A 205 -11.08 -7.05 -11.86
C ASN A 205 -10.55 -8.13 -10.89
N THR A 206 -10.96 -8.03 -9.62
CA THR A 206 -10.64 -8.98 -8.53
C THR A 206 -11.84 -9.80 -8.04
N ALA A 207 -13.02 -9.66 -8.65
CA ALA A 207 -14.30 -10.16 -8.12
C ALA A 207 -14.32 -11.65 -7.80
N GLU A 208 -13.64 -12.49 -8.60
CA GLU A 208 -13.55 -13.92 -8.32
C GLU A 208 -12.71 -14.22 -7.06
N VAL A 209 -11.63 -13.48 -6.85
CA VAL A 209 -10.77 -13.61 -5.66
C VAL A 209 -11.51 -13.06 -4.44
N ASP A 210 -12.21 -11.93 -4.60
CA ASP A 210 -13.09 -11.37 -3.56
C ASP A 210 -14.17 -12.39 -3.16
N SER A 211 -14.81 -13.04 -4.13
CA SER A 211 -15.82 -14.07 -3.87
C SER A 211 -15.23 -15.27 -3.14
N LEU A 212 -14.07 -15.75 -3.57
CA LEU A 212 -13.40 -16.89 -2.94
C LEU A 212 -12.97 -16.56 -1.51
N TYR A 213 -12.39 -15.39 -1.29
CA TYR A 213 -12.02 -14.90 0.04
C TYR A 213 -13.22 -14.90 1.00
N ASN A 214 -14.33 -14.29 0.58
CA ASN A 214 -15.55 -14.24 1.38
C ASN A 214 -16.15 -15.63 1.64
N GLN A 215 -16.09 -16.53 0.65
CA GLN A 215 -16.52 -17.92 0.82
C GLN A 215 -15.67 -18.64 1.89
N LEU A 216 -14.35 -18.45 1.89
CA LEU A 216 -13.45 -19.08 2.84
C LEU A 216 -13.54 -18.46 4.24
N LEU A 217 -13.80 -17.15 4.36
CA LEU A 217 -14.09 -16.52 5.65
C LEU A 217 -15.31 -17.14 6.34
N ASN A 218 -16.39 -17.40 5.58
CA ASN A 218 -17.63 -17.95 6.11
C ASN A 218 -17.55 -19.44 6.48
N LYS A 219 -16.42 -20.11 6.21
CA LYS A 219 -16.18 -21.52 6.60
C LYS A 219 -15.51 -21.66 7.97
N LYS A 220 -15.01 -20.58 8.56
CA LYS A 220 -14.50 -20.56 9.94
C LYS A 220 -15.64 -20.34 10.93
#